data_AF-A0A174EN92-F1
#
_entry.id   AF-A0A174EN92-F1
#
_cell.length_a   1.000
_cell.length_b   1.000
_cell.length_c   1.000
_cell.angle_alpha   90.00
_cell.angle_beta   90.00
_cell.angle_gamma   90.00
#
_symmetry.space_group_name_H-M   'P 1'
#
loop_
_entity.id
_entity.type
_entity.pdbx_description
1 polymer ?
#
loop_
_entity_poly.entity_id
_entity_poly.type
_entity_poly.pdbx_seq_one_letter_code
_entity_poly.pdbx_strand_id
1 'polypeptide(L)'
;MGKGFVYRCHKCGHEEELLSGVGFMSPVEADMERESILAGIYGPNAQAALVAHPEAHVRVERAMYQCGACGKLESRLAVTVKAPVPVPILQQCDCGATMHRIRSGKDMLCPACREPLKKTDVVAVVRWD
;
A
#
# COMPACT_ATOMS: atom_id res chain seq x y z
N MET A 1 7.63 -8.31 -14.71
CA MET A 1 8.43 -7.07 -14.55
C MET A 1 7.49 -5.92 -14.20
N GLY A 2 7.60 -5.35 -13.01
CA GLY A 2 6.81 -4.15 -12.67
C GLY A 2 7.43 -2.89 -13.25
N LYS A 3 6.62 -1.86 -13.47
CA LYS A 3 7.06 -0.54 -13.96
C LYS A 3 6.97 0.46 -12.81
N GLY A 4 8.06 1.13 -12.49
CA GLY A 4 8.03 2.32 -11.65
C GLY A 4 7.72 3.56 -12.50
N PHE A 5 7.12 4.57 -11.88
CA PHE A 5 6.92 5.87 -12.51
C PHE A 5 7.40 6.96 -11.58
N VAL A 6 8.02 8.00 -12.15
CA VAL A 6 8.36 9.20 -11.39
C VAL A 6 7.16 10.15 -11.42
N TYR A 7 6.86 10.73 -10.27
CA TYR A 7 5.83 11.73 -10.08
C TYR A 7 6.49 13.04 -9.64
N ARG A 8 6.08 14.17 -10.20
CA ARG A 8 6.66 15.48 -9.90
C ARG A 8 5.59 16.49 -9.50
N CYS A 9 5.88 17.27 -8.47
CA CYS A 9 5.10 18.43 -8.09
C CYS A 9 5.45 19.62 -8.99
N HIS A 10 4.45 20.20 -9.66
CA HIS A 10 4.65 21.36 -10.52
C HIS A 10 4.99 22.65 -9.76
N LYS A 11 4.62 22.74 -8.48
CA LYS A 11 4.77 23.94 -7.66
C LYS A 11 6.12 24.03 -6.96
N CYS A 12 6.54 22.95 -6.28
CA CYS A 12 7.79 22.93 -5.51
C CYS A 12 8.89 22.06 -6.12
N GLY A 13 8.60 21.36 -7.23
CA GLY A 13 9.58 20.51 -7.90
C GLY A 13 9.86 19.16 -7.23
N HIS A 14 9.22 18.85 -6.09
CA HIS A 14 9.37 17.56 -5.39
C HIS A 14 9.12 16.38 -6.33
N GLU A 15 10.00 15.39 -6.30
CA GLU A 15 9.89 14.16 -7.10
C GLU A 15 9.71 12.94 -6.19
N GLU A 16 8.87 12.01 -6.61
CA GLU A 16 8.66 10.72 -5.96
C GLU A 16 8.71 9.60 -6.99
N GLU A 17 9.56 8.62 -6.76
CA GLU A 17 9.56 7.40 -7.53
C GLU A 17 8.59 6.40 -6.92
N LEU A 18 7.58 5.99 -7.70
CA LEU A 18 6.53 5.11 -7.22
C LEU A 18 6.42 3.86 -8.08
N LEU A 19 6.54 2.72 -7.41
CA LEU A 19 6.36 1.41 -8.01
C LEU A 19 4.87 1.10 -8.11
N SER A 20 4.26 1.43 -9.24
CA SER A 20 2.85 1.13 -9.53
C SER A 20 2.72 -0.10 -10.41
N GLY A 21 2.23 -1.21 -9.86
CA GLY A 21 1.95 -2.44 -10.63
C GLY A 21 2.93 -3.58 -10.42
N VAL A 22 3.82 -3.51 -9.43
CA VAL A 22 4.51 -4.68 -8.85
C VAL A 22 3.55 -5.37 -7.86
N GLY A 23 2.39 -5.82 -8.37
CA GLY A 23 1.18 -5.93 -7.54
C GLY A 23 0.73 -7.35 -7.17
N PHE A 24 1.43 -8.40 -7.57
CA PHE A 24 1.15 -9.75 -7.10
C PHE A 24 2.40 -10.28 -6.43
N MET A 25 2.27 -10.45 -5.11
CA MET A 25 3.29 -11.08 -4.29
C MET A 25 3.15 -12.60 -4.45
N SER A 26 4.27 -13.31 -4.30
CA SER A 26 4.32 -14.76 -4.39
C SER A 26 3.40 -15.43 -3.35
N PRO A 27 2.96 -16.69 -3.56
CA PRO A 27 2.22 -17.44 -2.55
C PRO A 27 2.94 -17.46 -1.18
N VAL A 28 4.27 -17.50 -1.18
CA VAL A 28 5.11 -17.48 0.03
C VAL A 28 4.86 -16.21 0.86
N GLU A 29 4.83 -15.05 0.21
CA GLU A 29 4.56 -13.81 0.93
C GLU A 29 3.12 -13.74 1.46
N ALA A 30 2.15 -14.34 0.76
CA ALA A 30 0.79 -14.45 1.26
C ALA A 30 0.69 -15.34 2.51
N ASP A 31 1.43 -16.45 2.54
CA ASP A 31 1.51 -17.32 3.72
C ASP A 31 2.22 -16.63 4.89
N MET A 32 3.29 -15.85 4.63
CA MET A 32 3.94 -15.06 5.68
C MET A 32 2.99 -14.00 6.28
N GLU A 33 2.25 -13.27 5.43
CA GLU A 33 1.30 -12.27 5.94
C GLU A 33 0.10 -12.91 6.65
N ARG A 34 -0.25 -14.14 6.29
CA ARG A 34 -1.25 -14.93 7.02
C ARG A 34 -0.81 -15.16 8.46
N GLU A 35 0.42 -15.58 8.69
CA GLU A 35 0.98 -15.76 10.03
C GLU A 35 1.02 -14.42 10.80
N SER A 36 1.37 -13.32 10.13
CA SER A 36 1.30 -11.97 10.71
C SER A 36 -0.12 -11.59 11.16
N ILE A 37 -1.15 -11.94 10.39
CA ILE A 37 -2.56 -11.74 10.79
C ILE A 37 -2.89 -12.59 12.03
N LEU A 38 -2.49 -13.87 12.05
CA LEU A 38 -2.75 -14.76 13.18
C LEU A 38 -2.00 -14.34 14.46
N ALA A 39 -0.83 -13.70 14.30
CA ALA A 39 -0.08 -13.08 15.38
C ALA A 39 -0.68 -11.74 15.88
N GLY A 40 -1.73 -11.24 15.24
CA GLY A 40 -2.45 -10.03 15.65
C GLY A 40 -1.82 -8.71 15.16
N ILE A 41 -0.82 -8.76 14.28
CA ILE A 41 -0.12 -7.56 13.77
C ILE A 41 -1.08 -6.60 13.06
N TYR A 42 -2.07 -7.16 12.36
CA TYR A 42 -3.09 -6.39 11.64
C TYR A 42 -4.36 -6.08 12.46
N GLY A 43 -4.28 -6.31 13.78
CA GLY A 43 -5.35 -6.04 14.73
C GLY A 43 -6.33 -7.21 14.93
N PRO A 44 -7.16 -7.12 15.98
CA PRO A 44 -7.97 -8.25 16.46
C PRO A 44 -9.05 -8.67 15.48
N ASN A 45 -9.60 -7.75 14.69
CA ASN A 45 -10.66 -8.06 13.71
C ASN A 45 -10.13 -8.93 12.57
N ALA A 46 -8.90 -8.69 12.11
CA ALA A 46 -8.28 -9.49 11.06
C ALA A 46 -7.93 -10.90 11.56
N GLN A 47 -7.38 -10.97 12.77
CA GLN A 47 -7.11 -12.24 13.43
C GLN A 47 -8.39 -13.06 13.61
N ALA A 48 -9.45 -12.46 14.19
CA ALA A 48 -10.72 -13.13 14.43
C ALA A 48 -11.37 -13.63 13.13
N ALA A 49 -11.33 -12.85 12.05
CA ALA A 49 -11.88 -13.26 10.76
C ALA A 49 -11.17 -14.50 10.19
N LEU A 50 -9.84 -14.58 10.32
CA LEU A 50 -9.07 -15.71 9.82
C LEU A 50 -9.20 -16.95 10.72
N VAL A 51 -9.36 -16.78 12.03
CA VAL A 51 -9.68 -17.88 12.96
C VAL A 51 -11.08 -18.45 12.67
N ALA A 52 -12.06 -17.59 12.41
CA ALA A 52 -13.43 -18.01 12.08
C ALA A 52 -13.55 -18.64 10.69
N HIS A 53 -12.71 -18.23 9.75
CA HIS A 53 -12.67 -18.73 8.37
C HIS A 53 -11.25 -19.13 7.98
N PRO A 54 -10.73 -20.29 8.45
CA PRO A 54 -9.39 -20.77 8.14
C PRO A 54 -9.18 -21.10 6.66
N GLU A 55 -10.22 -21.15 5.85
CA GLU A 55 -10.18 -21.30 4.40
C GLU A 55 -10.07 -19.96 3.65
N ALA A 56 -10.21 -18.83 4.35
CA ALA A 56 -10.20 -17.51 3.73
C ALA A 56 -8.87 -17.23 3.02
N HIS A 57 -8.97 -16.81 1.77
CA HIS A 57 -7.80 -16.48 0.96
C HIS A 57 -7.21 -15.13 1.38
N VAL A 58 -5.92 -15.14 1.75
CA VAL A 58 -5.14 -13.93 2.00
C VAL A 58 -4.53 -13.48 0.68
N ARG A 59 -4.87 -12.26 0.26
CA ARG A 59 -4.25 -11.61 -0.90
C ARG A 59 -3.32 -10.51 -0.41
N VAL A 60 -2.11 -10.50 -0.95
CA VAL A 60 -1.10 -9.48 -0.65
C VAL A 60 -0.68 -8.80 -1.94
N GLU A 61 -0.62 -7.48 -1.92
CA GLU A 61 -0.16 -6.67 -3.02
C GLU A 61 0.64 -5.48 -2.51
N ARG A 62 1.72 -5.12 -3.21
CA ARG A 62 2.42 -3.87 -2.92
C ARG A 62 1.54 -2.71 -3.38
N ALA A 63 1.28 -1.78 -2.48
CA ALA A 63 0.40 -0.64 -2.73
C ALA A 63 1.01 0.64 -2.17
N MET A 64 0.64 1.76 -2.78
CA MET A 64 1.02 3.07 -2.28
C MET A 64 0.00 3.59 -1.28
N TYR A 65 0.50 4.17 -0.20
CA TYR A 65 -0.29 4.78 0.84
C TYR A 65 0.12 6.23 1.05
N GLN A 66 -0.86 7.09 1.27
CA GLN A 66 -0.64 8.48 1.66
C GLN A 66 -1.25 8.77 3.02
N CYS A 67 -0.46 9.35 3.92
CA CYS A 67 -0.95 9.82 5.20
C CYS A 67 -1.91 11.00 5.00
N GLY A 68 -3.12 10.92 5.59
CA GLY A 68 -4.10 12.00 5.53
C GLY A 68 -3.63 13.29 6.22
N ALA A 69 -2.83 13.16 7.30
CA ALA A 69 -2.37 14.29 8.11
C ALA A 69 -1.10 14.94 7.53
N CYS A 70 0.03 14.24 7.53
CA CYS A 70 1.32 14.81 7.13
C CYS A 70 1.63 14.68 5.63
N GLY A 71 0.80 13.97 4.85
CA GLY A 71 1.01 13.81 3.41
C GLY A 71 2.10 12.81 3.01
N LYS A 72 2.82 12.20 3.97
CA LYS A 72 3.85 11.19 3.74
C LYS A 72 3.35 10.08 2.80
N LEU A 73 4.16 9.75 1.80
CA LEU A 73 3.92 8.70 0.82
C LEU A 73 4.80 7.50 1.14
N GLU A 74 4.24 6.30 1.17
CA GLU A 74 4.99 5.08 1.44
C GLU A 74 4.45 3.86 0.70
N SER A 75 5.36 3.04 0.20
CA SER A 75 5.03 1.74 -0.40
C SER A 75 4.92 0.71 0.73
N ARG A 76 3.76 0.09 0.85
CA ARG A 76 3.47 -0.92 1.88
C ARG A 76 2.72 -2.10 1.30
N LEU A 77 2.67 -3.19 2.05
CA LEU A 77 1.83 -4.33 1.70
C LEU A 77 0.37 -4.00 2.04
N ALA A 78 -0.49 -4.07 1.03
CA ALA A 78 -1.93 -4.14 1.21
C ALA A 78 -2.31 -5.62 1.36
N VAL A 79 -2.62 -5.99 2.60
CA VAL A 79 -3.15 -7.31 2.93
C VAL A 79 -4.67 -7.24 2.87
N THR A 80 -5.29 -8.24 2.25
CA THR A 80 -6.75 -8.39 2.19
C THR A 80 -7.12 -9.83 2.54
N VAL A 81 -7.95 -9.99 3.57
CA VAL A 81 -8.55 -11.28 3.90
C VAL A 81 -9.88 -11.39 3.16
N LYS A 82 -10.01 -12.36 2.25
CA LYS A 82 -11.26 -12.64 1.55
C LYS A 82 -12.17 -13.53 2.41
N ALA A 83 -12.69 -12.96 3.49
CA ALA A 83 -13.71 -13.58 4.35
C ALA A 83 -15.13 -13.13 3.95
N PRO A 84 -16.20 -13.82 4.40
CA PRO A 84 -17.58 -13.39 4.18
C PRO A 84 -17.90 -12.01 4.78
N VAL A 85 -17.18 -11.61 5.83
CA VAL A 85 -17.27 -10.29 6.47
C VAL A 85 -16.13 -9.38 6.02
N PRO A 86 -16.40 -8.08 5.75
CA PRO A 86 -15.35 -7.12 5.46
C PRO A 86 -14.39 -6.95 6.66
N VAL A 87 -13.11 -7.17 6.42
CA VAL A 87 -12.05 -7.01 7.41
C VAL A 87 -11.26 -5.74 7.11
N PRO A 88 -11.44 -4.65 7.87
CA PRO A 88 -10.63 -3.46 7.68
C PRO A 88 -9.21 -3.71 8.20
N ILE A 89 -8.22 -3.62 7.32
CA ILE A 89 -6.80 -3.59 7.69
C ILE A 89 -6.33 -2.14 7.56
N LEU A 90 -6.15 -1.48 8.71
CA LEU A 90 -5.74 -0.09 8.77
C LEU A 90 -4.21 0.02 8.77
N GLN A 91 -3.71 0.93 7.93
CA GLN A 91 -2.29 1.30 7.90
C GLN A 91 -2.11 2.61 8.67
N GLN A 92 -1.17 2.66 9.60
CA GLN A 92 -0.88 3.85 10.39
C GLN A 92 0.47 4.47 9.99
N CYS A 93 0.51 5.79 9.92
CA CYS A 93 1.73 6.56 9.73
C CYS A 93 2.47 6.73 11.07
N ASP A 94 3.76 7.03 11.05
CA ASP A 94 4.56 7.33 12.24
C ASP A 94 4.00 8.52 13.04
N CYS A 95 3.24 9.40 12.40
CA CYS A 95 2.51 10.50 13.07
C CYS A 95 1.20 10.07 13.75
N GLY A 96 0.86 8.77 13.73
CA GLY A 96 -0.34 8.19 14.32
C GLY A 96 -1.60 8.25 13.44
N ALA A 97 -1.59 9.04 12.36
CA ALA A 97 -2.74 9.16 11.47
C ALA A 97 -2.87 7.95 10.51
N THR A 98 -4.11 7.68 10.09
CA THR A 98 -4.41 6.65 9.08
C THR A 98 -3.79 7.01 7.74
N MET A 99 -3.21 6.01 7.08
CA MET A 99 -2.76 6.12 5.71
C MET A 99 -3.81 5.54 4.76
N HIS A 100 -4.10 6.29 3.70
CA HIS A 100 -5.06 5.93 2.69
C HIS A 100 -4.36 5.30 1.50
N ARG A 101 -4.87 4.14 1.09
CA ARG A 101 -4.38 3.48 -0.12
C ARG A 101 -4.70 4.33 -1.35
N ILE A 102 -3.68 4.64 -2.12
CA ILE A 102 -3.79 5.32 -3.40
C ILE A 102 -4.10 4.26 -4.46
N ARG A 103 -5.17 4.48 -5.21
CA ARG A 103 -5.56 3.62 -6.34
C ARG A 103 -5.08 4.24 -7.65
N SER A 104 -4.85 3.42 -8.67
CA SER A 104 -4.49 3.90 -10.00
C SER A 104 -5.50 4.95 -10.49
N GLY A 105 -5.00 6.06 -11.03
CA GLY A 105 -5.81 7.18 -11.51
C GLY A 105 -6.33 8.14 -10.43
N LYS A 106 -6.04 7.91 -9.14
CA LYS A 106 -6.29 8.94 -8.11
C LYS A 106 -5.12 9.90 -7.98
N ASP A 107 -5.43 11.18 -7.76
CA ASP A 107 -4.44 12.21 -7.50
C ASP A 107 -3.70 11.93 -6.19
N MET A 108 -2.38 11.97 -6.27
CA MET A 108 -1.51 11.97 -5.10
C MET A 108 -1.14 13.39 -4.76
N LEU A 109 -1.15 13.73 -3.48
CA LEU A 109 -0.77 15.08 -3.06
C LEU A 109 0.72 15.12 -2.78
N CYS A 110 1.36 16.25 -3.08
CA CYS A 110 2.75 16.48 -2.73
C CYS A 110 2.89 16.52 -1.20
N PRO A 111 3.83 15.77 -0.60
CA PRO A 111 4.03 15.79 0.85
C PRO A 111 4.47 17.17 1.37
N ALA A 112 5.17 17.96 0.53
CA ALA A 112 5.70 19.26 0.92
C ALA A 112 4.67 20.41 0.83
N CYS A 113 3.84 20.44 -0.22
CA CYS A 113 2.96 21.58 -0.50
C CYS A 113 1.50 21.22 -0.77
N ARG A 114 1.15 19.94 -0.69
CA ARG A 114 -0.21 19.37 -0.87
C ARG A 114 -0.85 19.57 -2.25
N GLU A 115 -0.14 20.16 -3.21
CA GLU A 115 -0.56 20.20 -4.61
C GLU A 115 -0.55 18.81 -5.26
N PRO A 116 -1.38 18.54 -6.26
CA PRO A 116 -1.33 17.30 -7.01
C PRO A 116 0.05 17.03 -7.64
N LEU A 117 0.55 15.82 -7.44
CA LEU A 117 1.69 15.26 -8.14
C LEU A 117 1.26 14.78 -9.52
N LYS A 118 2.04 15.11 -10.54
CA LYS A 118 1.80 14.66 -11.91
C LYS A 118 2.78 13.55 -12.26
N LYS A 119 2.25 12.47 -12.83
CA LYS A 119 3.07 11.42 -13.44
C LYS A 119 3.92 12.03 -14.56
N THR A 120 5.21 11.71 -14.59
CA THR A 120 6.11 12.10 -15.68
C THR A 120 6.22 10.98 -16.71
N ASP A 121 6.84 11.27 -17.84
CA ASP A 121 7.16 10.26 -18.87
C ASP A 121 8.34 9.35 -18.46
N VAL A 122 8.98 9.63 -17.31
CA VAL A 122 10.09 8.84 -16.80
C VAL A 122 9.56 7.55 -16.19
N VAL A 123 9.94 6.43 -16.82
CA VAL A 123 9.73 5.08 -16.27
C VAL A 123 10.93 4.75 -15.39
N ALA A 124 10.68 4.53 -14.11
CA ALA A 124 11.71 4.00 -13.24
C ALA A 124 11.87 2.50 -13.49
N VAL A 125 13.08 2.10 -13.84
CA VAL A 125 13.42 0.72 -14.17
C VAL A 125 13.78 0.00 -12.87
N VAL A 126 12.89 -0.87 -12.40
CA VAL A 126 13.24 -1.78 -11.31
C VAL A 126 14.07 -2.93 -11.90
N ARG A 127 15.39 -2.85 -11.76
CA ARG A 127 16.25 -4.03 -11.91
C ARG A 127 16.16 -4.81 -10.60
N TRP A 128 15.70 -6.05 -10.69
CA TRP A 128 15.83 -7.02 -9.61
C TRP A 128 17.16 -7.74 -9.86
N ASP A 129 18.06 -7.74 -8.88
CA ASP A 129 19.15 -8.73 -8.80
C ASP A 129 18.58 -10.06 -8.30
#